data_AF-A0A832TBB4-F1
#
_entry.id   AF-A0A832TBB4-F1
#
_cell.length_a   1.000
_cell.length_b   1.000
_cell.length_c   1.000
_cell.angle_alpha   90.00
_cell.angle_beta   90.00
_cell.angle_gamma   90.00
#
_symmetry.space_group_name_H-M   'P 1'
#
loop_
_entity.id
_entity.type
_entity.pdbx_description
1 polymer ?
#
loop_
_entity_poly.entity_id
_entity_poly.type
_entity_poly.pdbx_seq_one_letter_code
_entity_poly.pdbx_strand_id
1 'polypeptide(L)'
;MEEVRELKEVLDKVEKKLVAAFYIYTALIYSAWLATMGGYLLMMLLAPKYIGFYWIIGITLIILVTVKVYKTYLKGEAGEGKVGYAWLIGWIIGGILFGILGDARGLASMIVVGHIGMYVSFREISMLIPVLAIVTFANPSWEFATALIILTYSLVALINLYKAFRVI
;
A
#
# COMPACT_ATOMS: atom_id res chain seq x y z
N MET A 1 44.25 1.85 3.11
CA MET A 1 43.27 2.93 3.40
C MET A 1 42.43 3.29 2.19
N GLU A 2 42.98 3.23 0.97
CA GLU A 2 42.25 3.50 -0.28
C GLU A 2 41.15 2.45 -0.57
N GLU A 3 41.45 1.16 -0.37
CA GLU A 3 40.48 0.06 -0.50
C GLU A 3 39.25 0.21 0.42
N VAL A 4 39.45 0.72 1.64
CA VAL A 4 38.35 0.97 2.60
C VAL A 4 37.47 2.14 2.14
N ARG A 5 38.06 3.15 1.46
CA ARG A 5 37.32 4.27 0.88
C ARG A 5 36.48 3.81 -0.31
N GLU A 6 37.06 3.02 -1.22
CA GLU A 6 36.33 2.45 -2.36
C GLU A 6 35.20 1.53 -1.90
N LEU A 7 35.42 0.68 -0.89
CA LEU A 7 34.37 -0.17 -0.34
C LEU A 7 33.20 0.66 0.21
N LYS A 8 33.51 1.76 0.91
CA LYS A 8 32.50 2.66 1.47
C LYS A 8 31.69 3.37 0.37
N GLU A 9 32.34 3.80 -0.71
CA GLU A 9 31.66 4.42 -1.85
C GLU A 9 30.75 3.43 -2.60
N VAL A 10 31.20 2.18 -2.76
CA VAL A 10 30.37 1.13 -3.37
C VAL A 10 29.17 0.81 -2.48
N LEU A 11 29.38 0.69 -1.16
CA LEU A 11 28.30 0.45 -0.21
C LEU A 11 27.26 1.58 -0.21
N ASP A 12 27.68 2.85 -0.17
CA ASP A 12 26.77 4.00 -0.23
C ASP A 12 25.94 4.01 -1.53
N LYS A 13 26.57 3.68 -2.68
CA LYS A 13 25.84 3.54 -3.95
C LYS A 13 24.83 2.39 -3.93
N VAL A 14 25.17 1.25 -3.31
CA VAL A 14 24.26 0.12 -3.19
C VAL A 14 23.10 0.45 -2.25
N GLU A 15 23.37 1.08 -1.12
CA GLU A 15 22.36 1.52 -0.16
C GLU A 15 21.35 2.48 -0.81
N LYS A 16 21.82 3.50 -1.52
CA LYS A 16 20.96 4.44 -2.26
C LYS A 16 20.09 3.73 -3.29
N LYS A 17 20.65 2.78 -4.05
CA LYS A 17 19.89 1.98 -5.02
C LYS A 17 18.82 1.11 -4.35
N LEU A 18 19.13 0.50 -3.21
CA LEU A 18 18.18 -0.31 -2.45
C LEU A 18 17.03 0.54 -1.91
N VAL A 19 17.34 1.71 -1.35
CA VAL A 19 16.35 2.68 -0.86
C VAL A 19 15.47 3.19 -2.01
N ALA A 20 16.07 3.55 -3.15
CA ALA A 20 15.31 3.97 -4.33
C ALA A 20 14.39 2.85 -4.86
N ALA A 21 14.89 1.61 -4.91
CA ALA A 21 14.09 0.45 -5.30
C ALA A 21 12.89 0.22 -4.36
N PHE A 22 13.09 0.34 -3.05
CA PHE A 22 12.01 0.25 -2.07
C PHE A 22 10.88 1.27 -2.35
N TYR A 23 11.24 2.53 -2.62
CA TYR A 23 10.27 3.56 -2.94
C TYR A 23 9.57 3.33 -4.29
N ILE A 24 10.30 2.89 -5.32
CA ILE A 24 9.71 2.51 -6.62
C ILE A 24 8.68 1.39 -6.44
N TYR A 25 9.03 0.35 -5.69
CA TYR A 25 8.11 -0.77 -5.44
C TYR A 25 6.89 -0.35 -4.63
N THR A 26 7.06 0.53 -3.64
CA THR A 26 5.94 1.11 -2.89
C THR A 26 5.03 1.88 -3.83
N ALA A 27 5.57 2.74 -4.70
CA ALA A 27 4.77 3.47 -5.67
C ALA A 27 3.98 2.53 -6.61
N LEU A 28 4.62 1.47 -7.11
CA LEU A 28 3.97 0.47 -7.97
C LEU A 28 2.81 -0.26 -7.27
N ILE A 29 2.96 -0.60 -5.97
CA ILE A 29 1.88 -1.20 -5.19
C ILE A 29 0.68 -0.25 -5.11
N TYR A 30 0.91 1.04 -4.82
CA TYR A 30 -0.16 2.03 -4.79
C TYR A 30 -0.77 2.30 -6.17
N SER A 31 0.02 2.25 -7.24
CA SER A 31 -0.51 2.28 -8.61
C SER A 31 -1.40 1.07 -8.92
N ALA A 32 -1.06 -0.13 -8.43
CA ALA A 32 -1.90 -1.32 -8.59
C ALA A 32 -3.22 -1.19 -7.81
N TRP A 33 -3.18 -0.63 -6.60
CA TRP A 33 -4.39 -0.29 -5.86
C TRP A 33 -5.26 0.75 -6.60
N LEU A 34 -4.67 1.79 -7.17
CA LEU A 34 -5.39 2.78 -7.98
C LEU A 34 -6.01 2.17 -9.23
N ALA A 35 -5.28 1.30 -9.93
CA ALA A 35 -5.83 0.57 -11.08
C ALA A 35 -7.02 -0.29 -10.65
N THR A 36 -6.95 -0.91 -9.48
CA THR A 36 -8.05 -1.69 -8.91
C THR A 36 -9.25 -0.80 -8.58
N MET A 37 -9.04 0.40 -8.02
CA MET A 37 -10.10 1.40 -7.80
C MET A 37 -10.74 1.87 -9.11
N GLY A 38 -9.94 2.13 -10.14
CA GLY A 38 -10.43 2.50 -11.46
C GLY A 38 -11.29 1.41 -12.09
N GLY A 39 -10.83 0.15 -12.03
CA GLY A 39 -11.63 -0.98 -12.49
C GLY A 39 -12.86 -1.23 -11.62
N TYR A 40 -12.83 -0.96 -10.31
CA TYR A 40 -14.02 -1.01 -9.44
C TYR A 40 -15.09 -0.03 -9.92
N LEU A 41 -14.69 1.22 -10.19
CA LEU A 41 -15.61 2.23 -10.74
C LEU A 41 -16.19 1.80 -12.10
N LEU A 42 -15.38 1.20 -12.96
CA LEU A 42 -15.84 0.67 -14.24
C LEU A 42 -16.82 -0.50 -14.05
N MET A 43 -16.54 -1.41 -13.11
CA MET A 43 -17.40 -2.56 -12.80
C MET A 43 -18.73 -2.16 -12.18
N MET A 44 -18.75 -1.09 -11.36
CA MET A 44 -20.00 -0.49 -10.88
C MET A 44 -20.93 -0.08 -12.02
N LEU A 45 -20.36 0.42 -13.14
CA LEU A 45 -21.12 0.82 -14.32
C LEU A 45 -21.52 -0.35 -15.22
N LEU A 46 -20.60 -1.31 -15.44
CA LEU A 46 -20.79 -2.36 -16.45
C LEU A 46 -21.40 -3.66 -15.91
N ALA A 47 -21.03 -4.06 -14.69
CA ALA A 47 -21.43 -5.36 -14.15
C ALA A 47 -21.41 -5.40 -12.61
N PRO A 48 -22.30 -4.64 -11.94
CA PRO A 48 -22.28 -4.50 -10.48
C PRO A 48 -22.46 -5.82 -9.73
N LYS A 49 -23.14 -6.81 -10.32
CA LYS A 49 -23.31 -8.15 -9.75
C LYS A 49 -21.99 -8.91 -9.49
N TYR A 50 -20.87 -8.50 -10.12
CA TYR A 50 -19.56 -9.14 -9.95
C TYR A 50 -18.58 -8.34 -9.08
N ILE A 51 -19.01 -7.25 -8.44
CA ILE A 51 -18.14 -6.40 -7.62
C ILE A 51 -17.43 -7.20 -6.51
N GLY A 52 -18.13 -8.11 -5.84
CA GLY A 52 -17.54 -8.93 -4.79
C GLY A 52 -16.38 -9.80 -5.30
N PHE A 53 -16.58 -10.50 -6.42
CA PHE A 53 -15.54 -11.30 -7.06
C PHE A 53 -14.38 -10.45 -7.56
N TYR A 54 -14.68 -9.28 -8.13
CA TYR A 54 -13.67 -8.34 -8.59
C TYR A 54 -12.73 -7.91 -7.46
N TRP A 55 -13.28 -7.56 -6.29
CA TRP A 55 -12.49 -7.20 -5.11
C TRP A 55 -11.60 -8.34 -4.62
N ILE A 56 -12.13 -9.57 -4.56
CA ILE A 56 -11.36 -10.76 -4.15
C ILE A 56 -10.17 -10.97 -5.09
N ILE A 57 -10.41 -10.90 -6.41
CA ILE A 57 -9.35 -11.07 -7.41
C ILE A 57 -8.32 -9.95 -7.32
N GLY A 58 -8.76 -8.69 -7.27
CA GLY A 58 -7.88 -7.51 -7.20
C GLY A 58 -6.98 -7.54 -5.97
N ILE A 59 -7.55 -7.76 -4.78
CA ILE A 59 -6.79 -7.86 -3.53
C ILE A 59 -5.80 -9.02 -3.59
N THR A 60 -6.22 -10.20 -4.08
CA THR A 60 -5.35 -11.37 -4.20
C THR A 60 -4.15 -11.07 -5.11
N LEU A 61 -4.39 -10.45 -6.28
CA LEU A 61 -3.33 -10.08 -7.21
C LEU A 61 -2.34 -9.10 -6.58
N ILE A 62 -2.82 -8.07 -5.87
CA ILE A 62 -1.96 -7.10 -5.19
C ILE A 62 -1.14 -7.75 -4.07
N ILE A 63 -1.75 -8.65 -3.30
CA ILE A 63 -1.03 -9.41 -2.26
C ILE A 63 0.08 -10.25 -2.89
N LEU A 64 -0.21 -10.99 -3.98
CA LEU A 64 0.78 -11.81 -4.68
C LEU A 64 1.94 -10.97 -5.21
N VAL A 65 1.64 -9.81 -5.82
CA VAL A 65 2.66 -8.87 -6.31
C VAL A 65 3.50 -8.34 -5.15
N THR A 66 2.87 -7.87 -4.07
CA THR A 66 3.55 -7.36 -2.87
C THR A 66 4.47 -8.43 -2.29
N VAL A 67 3.96 -9.64 -2.05
CA VAL A 67 4.75 -10.76 -1.49
C VAL A 67 5.92 -11.11 -2.42
N LYS A 68 5.68 -11.20 -3.74
CA LYS A 68 6.74 -11.50 -4.71
C LYS A 68 7.83 -10.44 -4.67
N VAL A 69 7.46 -9.16 -4.67
CA VAL A 69 8.39 -8.04 -4.65
C VAL A 69 9.23 -8.04 -3.38
N TYR A 70 8.60 -8.12 -2.20
CA TYR A 70 9.30 -8.06 -0.93
C TYR A 70 10.18 -9.31 -0.70
N LYS A 71 9.73 -10.51 -1.06
CA LYS A 71 10.53 -11.73 -0.92
C LYS A 71 11.68 -11.83 -1.91
N THR A 72 11.55 -11.25 -3.10
CA THR A 72 12.55 -11.41 -4.17
C THR A 72 13.59 -10.30 -4.11
N TYR A 73 13.16 -9.05 -3.88
CA TYR A 73 14.04 -7.88 -4.05
C TYR A 73 14.39 -7.17 -2.75
N LEU A 74 13.65 -7.41 -1.65
CA LEU A 74 13.82 -6.70 -0.38
C LEU A 74 14.10 -7.65 0.79
N LYS A 75 14.87 -8.73 0.56
CA LYS A 75 15.32 -9.64 1.63
C LYS A 75 16.24 -8.91 2.62
N GLY A 76 15.67 -8.25 3.61
CA GLY A 76 16.38 -7.82 4.82
C GLY A 76 16.52 -8.98 5.80
N GLU A 77 17.67 -9.04 6.49
CA GLU A 77 18.03 -10.12 7.41
C GLU A 77 16.99 -10.37 8.51
N ALA A 78 16.93 -11.65 8.89
CA ALA A 78 16.00 -12.24 9.82
C ALA A 78 16.01 -11.58 11.21
N GLY A 79 14.85 -11.08 11.64
CA GLY A 79 14.61 -10.65 13.02
C GLY A 79 13.14 -10.35 13.33
N GLU A 80 12.38 -9.83 12.37
CA GLU A 80 11.04 -9.25 12.61
C GLU A 80 9.88 -10.02 11.97
N GLY A 81 9.96 -11.34 11.88
CA GLY A 81 8.98 -12.16 11.14
C GLY A 81 7.51 -11.97 11.53
N LYS A 82 7.20 -11.46 12.73
CA LYS A 82 5.83 -11.13 13.16
C LYS A 82 5.36 -9.73 12.73
N VAL A 83 6.27 -8.76 12.67
CA VAL A 83 5.98 -7.37 12.27
C VAL A 83 5.66 -7.32 10.78
N GLY A 84 6.37 -8.11 9.96
CA GLY A 84 6.20 -8.17 8.51
C GLY A 84 4.87 -8.73 8.00
N TYR A 85 4.03 -9.34 8.87
CA TYR A 85 2.68 -9.82 8.50
C TYR A 85 1.55 -8.93 9.05
N ALA A 86 1.87 -7.90 9.82
CA ALA A 86 0.86 -6.98 10.37
C ALA A 86 -0.01 -6.34 9.27
N TRP A 87 0.53 -6.13 8.06
CA TRP A 87 -0.25 -5.67 6.92
C TRP A 87 -1.34 -6.66 6.49
N LEU A 88 -1.05 -7.97 6.42
CA LEU A 88 -2.05 -8.99 6.11
C LEU A 88 -3.14 -9.03 7.17
N ILE A 89 -2.74 -9.01 8.45
CA ILE A 89 -3.66 -9.00 9.59
C ILE A 89 -4.54 -7.74 9.53
N GLY A 90 -3.96 -6.58 9.22
CA GLY A 90 -4.66 -5.32 9.07
C GLY A 90 -5.74 -5.37 7.99
N TRP A 91 -5.42 -5.95 6.82
CA TRP A 91 -6.40 -6.13 5.74
C TRP A 91 -7.50 -7.13 6.09
N ILE A 92 -7.19 -8.22 6.81
CA ILE A 92 -8.20 -9.19 7.28
C ILE A 92 -9.16 -8.53 8.27
N ILE A 93 -8.64 -7.88 9.32
CA ILE A 93 -9.46 -7.16 10.31
C ILE A 93 -10.28 -6.08 9.60
N GLY A 94 -9.65 -5.34 8.68
CA GLY A 94 -10.31 -4.34 7.86
C GLY A 94 -11.48 -4.90 7.05
N GLY A 95 -11.31 -6.05 6.39
CA GLY A 95 -12.37 -6.72 5.63
C GLY A 95 -13.53 -7.17 6.53
N ILE A 96 -13.25 -7.64 7.74
CA ILE A 96 -14.27 -7.96 8.74
C ILE A 96 -15.06 -6.69 9.13
N LEU A 97 -14.38 -5.58 9.42
CA LEU A 97 -15.02 -4.31 9.74
C LEU A 97 -15.89 -3.80 8.59
N PHE A 98 -15.43 -3.98 7.34
CA PHE A 98 -16.22 -3.65 6.16
C PHE A 98 -17.52 -4.46 6.10
N GLY A 99 -17.44 -5.78 6.33
CA GLY A 99 -18.61 -6.66 6.36
C GLY A 99 -19.60 -6.33 7.49
N ILE A 100 -19.10 -5.93 8.67
CA ILE A 100 -19.95 -5.58 9.83
C ILE A 100 -20.68 -4.25 9.61
N LEU A 101 -19.97 -3.23 9.13
CA LEU A 101 -20.56 -1.89 8.95
C LEU A 101 -21.39 -1.77 7.67
N GLY A 102 -21.00 -2.47 6.59
CA GLY A 102 -21.78 -2.57 5.35
C GLY A 102 -21.95 -1.28 4.54
N ASP A 103 -21.26 -0.21 4.92
CA ASP A 103 -21.40 1.12 4.32
C ASP A 103 -20.03 1.78 4.04
N ALA A 104 -20.05 3.07 3.68
CA ALA A 104 -18.84 3.87 3.43
C ALA A 104 -17.89 3.92 4.64
N ARG A 105 -18.40 3.85 5.88
CA ARG A 105 -17.56 3.79 7.10
C ARG A 105 -16.85 2.45 7.19
N GLY A 106 -17.53 1.37 6.81
CA GLY A 106 -16.92 0.05 6.66
C GLY A 106 -15.73 0.06 5.70
N LEU A 107 -15.90 0.65 4.52
CA LEU A 107 -14.81 0.79 3.55
C LEU A 107 -13.66 1.62 4.14
N ALA A 108 -13.96 2.76 4.76
CA ALA A 108 -12.96 3.60 5.42
C ALA A 108 -12.21 2.84 6.53
N SER A 109 -12.90 2.07 7.37
CA SER A 109 -12.28 1.22 8.40
C SER A 109 -11.35 0.19 7.80
N MET A 110 -11.73 -0.46 6.70
CA MET A 110 -10.88 -1.41 5.99
C MET A 110 -9.55 -0.77 5.57
N ILE A 111 -9.65 0.41 4.94
CA ILE A 111 -8.49 1.16 4.45
C ILE A 111 -7.61 1.58 5.62
N VAL A 112 -8.18 2.19 6.66
CA VAL A 112 -7.45 2.66 7.85
C VAL A 112 -6.69 1.52 8.52
N VAL A 113 -7.35 0.40 8.81
CA VAL A 113 -6.72 -0.71 9.53
C VAL A 113 -5.68 -1.42 8.66
N GLY A 114 -5.96 -1.62 7.37
CA GLY A 114 -4.98 -2.15 6.42
C GLY A 114 -3.70 -1.31 6.35
N HIS A 115 -3.85 0.02 6.33
CA HIS A 115 -2.72 0.95 6.21
C HIS A 115 -1.93 1.11 7.51
N ILE A 116 -2.58 1.04 8.67
CA ILE A 116 -1.87 0.90 9.95
C ILE A 116 -1.03 -0.38 9.94
N GLY A 117 -1.59 -1.50 9.47
CA GLY A 117 -0.86 -2.75 9.31
C GLY A 117 0.35 -2.62 8.38
N MET A 118 0.17 -1.98 7.23
CA MET A 118 1.27 -1.68 6.28
C MET A 118 2.37 -0.84 6.92
N TYR A 119 2.01 0.24 7.62
CA TYR A 119 3.00 1.06 8.34
C TYR A 119 3.75 0.25 9.40
N VAL A 120 3.06 -0.59 10.18
CA VAL A 120 3.71 -1.44 11.18
C VAL A 120 4.70 -2.40 10.50
N SER A 121 4.32 -3.02 9.38
CA SER A 121 5.16 -3.99 8.66
C SER A 121 6.34 -3.39 7.92
N PHE A 122 6.19 -2.21 7.33
CA PHE A 122 7.16 -1.65 6.40
C PHE A 122 7.84 -0.37 6.92
N ARG A 123 7.38 0.17 8.06
CA ARG A 123 7.92 1.35 8.75
C ARG A 123 8.05 2.60 7.88
N GLU A 124 7.23 2.71 6.82
CA GLU A 124 7.23 3.82 5.88
C GLU A 124 6.04 4.75 6.12
N ILE A 125 6.34 5.99 6.52
CA ILE A 125 5.33 6.99 6.96
C ILE A 125 4.31 7.31 5.86
N SER A 126 4.70 7.31 4.59
CA SER A 126 3.77 7.60 3.50
C SER A 126 2.60 6.59 3.43
N MET A 127 2.77 5.38 3.97
CA MET A 127 1.69 4.40 4.08
C MET A 127 0.61 4.79 5.09
N LEU A 128 0.81 5.79 5.94
CA LEU A 128 -0.22 6.32 6.83
C LEU A 128 -1.13 7.35 6.16
N ILE A 129 -0.77 7.89 4.99
CA ILE A 129 -1.59 8.90 4.30
C ILE A 129 -3.03 8.42 4.07
N PRO A 130 -3.29 7.15 3.68
CA PRO A 130 -4.66 6.68 3.48
C PRO A 130 -5.45 6.47 4.77
N VAL A 131 -4.83 6.59 5.95
CA VAL A 131 -5.56 6.67 7.23
C VAL A 131 -6.46 7.90 7.27
N LEU A 132 -6.19 8.94 6.47
CA LEU A 132 -7.10 10.07 6.28
C LEU A 132 -8.49 9.65 5.81
N ALA A 133 -8.67 8.44 5.26
CA ALA A 133 -9.99 7.86 4.99
C ALA A 133 -10.92 7.86 6.22
N ILE A 134 -10.38 7.94 7.45
CA ILE A 134 -11.16 8.09 8.69
C ILE A 134 -12.09 9.32 8.67
N VAL A 135 -11.76 10.37 7.91
CA VAL A 135 -12.61 11.57 7.75
C VAL A 135 -13.99 11.21 7.17
N THR A 136 -14.11 10.08 6.46
CA THR A 136 -15.39 9.53 5.99
C THR A 136 -16.38 9.31 7.13
N PHE A 137 -15.94 9.10 8.37
CA PHE A 137 -16.85 8.99 9.51
C PHE A 137 -17.64 10.28 9.79
N ALA A 138 -17.10 11.43 9.42
CA ALA A 138 -17.80 12.72 9.55
C ALA A 138 -18.82 12.94 8.42
N ASN A 139 -18.61 12.34 7.24
CA ASN A 139 -19.51 12.42 6.09
C ASN A 139 -19.54 11.07 5.33
N PRO A 140 -20.37 10.12 5.78
CA PRO A 140 -20.30 8.73 5.32
C PRO A 140 -21.01 8.50 3.99
N SER A 141 -20.47 9.05 2.90
CA SER A 141 -20.91 8.76 1.54
C SER A 141 -19.89 7.90 0.78
N TRP A 142 -20.39 7.05 -0.12
CA TRP A 142 -19.54 6.19 -0.94
C TRP A 142 -18.66 6.99 -1.89
N GLU A 143 -19.19 8.09 -2.42
CA GLU A 143 -18.49 9.02 -3.30
C GLU A 143 -17.33 9.68 -2.56
N PHE A 144 -17.58 10.17 -1.33
CA PHE A 144 -16.55 10.82 -0.52
C PHE A 144 -15.45 9.83 -0.11
N ALA A 145 -15.82 8.64 0.37
CA ALA A 145 -14.89 7.59 0.72
C ALA A 145 -14.01 7.20 -0.47
N THR A 146 -14.63 6.96 -1.63
CA THR A 146 -13.94 6.56 -2.86
C THR A 146 -12.98 7.65 -3.36
N ALA A 147 -13.43 8.91 -3.39
CA ALA A 147 -12.60 10.05 -3.78
C ALA A 147 -11.38 10.20 -2.86
N LEU A 148 -11.58 10.03 -1.55
CA LEU A 148 -10.52 10.15 -0.55
C LEU A 148 -9.51 9.01 -0.67
N ILE A 149 -9.95 7.77 -0.95
CA ILE A 149 -9.06 6.64 -1.22
C ILE A 149 -8.22 6.89 -2.48
N ILE A 150 -8.86 7.31 -3.58
CA ILE A 150 -8.14 7.60 -4.84
C ILE A 150 -7.12 8.72 -4.62
N LEU A 151 -7.51 9.81 -3.95
CA LEU A 151 -6.62 10.93 -3.66
C LEU A 151 -5.42 10.51 -2.81
N THR A 152 -5.67 9.81 -1.71
CA THR A 152 -4.61 9.41 -0.77
C THR A 152 -3.66 8.41 -1.40
N TYR A 153 -4.15 7.42 -2.16
CA TYR A 153 -3.30 6.45 -2.87
C TYR A 153 -2.47 7.12 -3.96
N SER A 154 -3.05 8.07 -4.69
CA SER A 154 -2.31 8.86 -5.69
C SER A 154 -1.19 9.66 -5.03
N LEU A 155 -1.47 10.28 -3.88
CA LEU A 155 -0.48 11.02 -3.13
C LEU A 155 0.66 10.12 -2.62
N VAL A 156 0.34 8.92 -2.10
CA VAL A 156 1.38 7.96 -1.67
C VAL A 156 2.27 7.55 -2.84
N ALA A 157 1.67 7.23 -4.00
CA ALA A 157 2.43 6.87 -5.20
C ALA A 157 3.37 7.99 -5.63
N LEU A 158 2.87 9.23 -5.73
CA LEU A 158 3.66 10.40 -6.12
C LEU A 158 4.79 10.72 -5.13
N ILE A 159 4.52 10.68 -3.83
CA ILE A 159 5.54 10.90 -2.79
C ILE A 159 6.65 9.86 -2.89
N ASN A 160 6.30 8.60 -3.08
CA ASN A 160 7.31 7.54 -3.19
C ASN A 160 8.13 7.65 -4.49
N LEU A 161 7.51 8.01 -5.62
CA LEU A 161 8.26 8.33 -6.84
C LEU A 161 9.22 9.50 -6.62
N TYR A 162 8.75 10.58 -5.98
CA TYR A 162 9.59 11.73 -5.65
C TYR A 162 10.77 11.35 -4.74
N LYS A 163 10.53 10.54 -3.70
CA LYS A 163 11.58 10.02 -2.82
C LYS A 163 12.62 9.19 -3.60
N ALA A 164 12.17 8.33 -4.53
CA ALA A 164 13.07 7.54 -5.36
C ALA A 164 14.02 8.43 -6.19
N PHE A 165 13.48 9.49 -6.83
CA PHE A 165 14.29 10.42 -7.62
C PHE A 165 15.22 11.32 -6.80
N ARG A 166 14.97 11.51 -5.50
CA ARG A 166 15.83 12.30 -4.61
C ARG A 166 16.99 11.52 -4.01
N VAL A 167 16.90 10.19 -4.03
CA VAL A 167 17.92 9.28 -3.47
C VAL A 167 18.95 8.86 -4.52
N ILE A 168 18.55 8.84 -5.80
CA ILE A 168 19.43 8.64 -6.97
C ILE A 168 20.20 9.92 -7.25
#